data_AF-A0A7C1RJI4-F1
#
_entry.id   AF-A0A7C1RJI4-F1
#
_cell.length_a   1.000
_cell.length_b   1.000
_cell.length_c   1.000
_cell.angle_alpha   90.00
_cell.angle_beta   90.00
_cell.angle_gamma   90.00
#
_symmetry.space_group_name_H-M   'P 1'
#
loop_
_entity.id
_entity.type
_entity.pdbx_description
1 polymer ?
#
loop_
_entity_poly.entity_id
_entity_poly.type
_entity_poly.pdbx_seq_one_letter_code
_entity_poly.pdbx_strand_id
1 'polypeptide(L)' 'MKIGILGGTFNPVHFGHLLLAEGVRTNLSLDKIIFVPANFPPHKKNGDIAVAILRLKMV' A
#
# COMPACT_ATOMS: atom_id res chain seq x y z
N MET A 1 8.72 8.71 -17.64
CA MET A 1 8.67 7.96 -16.37
C MET A 1 7.21 7.81 -15.93
N LYS A 2 6.68 6.59 -15.87
CA LYS A 2 5.33 6.23 -15.45
C LYS A 2 5.36 5.62 -14.03
N ILE A 3 4.63 6.22 -13.10
CA ILE A 3 4.59 5.82 -11.70
C ILE A 3 3.17 5.39 -11.34
N GLY A 4 3.02 4.24 -10.70
CA GLY A 4 1.77 3.86 -10.05
C GLY A 4 1.80 4.21 -8.56
N ILE A 5 0.63 4.55 -8.01
CA ILE A 5 0.46 4.81 -6.58
C ILE A 5 -0.47 3.74 -6.02
N LEU A 6 0.01 2.99 -5.03
CA LEU A 6 -0.81 2.01 -4.32
C LEU A 6 -1.08 2.53 -2.89
N GLY A 7 -2.22 3.19 -2.74
CA GLY A 7 -2.71 3.66 -1.45
C GLY A 7 -3.41 2.53 -0.68
N GLY A 8 -3.21 2.48 0.63
CA GLY A 8 -3.84 1.45 1.46
C GLY A 8 -3.58 1.64 2.94
N THR A 9 -4.34 0.94 3.79
CA THR A 9 -4.06 0.93 5.23
C THR A 9 -2.81 0.08 5.54
N PHE A 10 -2.58 -1.02 4.82
CA PHE A 10 -1.48 -1.97 5.04
C PHE A 10 -1.31 -2.36 6.51
N ASN A 11 -2.29 -3.11 7.04
CA ASN A 11 -2.35 -3.48 8.45
C ASN A 11 -2.50 -5.01 8.63
N PRO A 12 -1.44 -5.81 8.39
CA PRO A 12 -0.14 -5.45 7.80
C PRO A 12 -0.14 -5.51 6.26
N VAL A 13 1.00 -5.20 5.62
CA VAL A 13 1.22 -5.57 4.22
C VAL A 13 1.37 -7.10 4.10
N HIS A 14 1.08 -7.66 2.93
CA HIS A 14 1.12 -9.11 2.69
C HIS A 14 1.27 -9.40 1.19
N PHE A 15 1.51 -10.66 0.80
CA PHE A 15 1.78 -11.05 -0.59
C PHE A 15 0.70 -10.62 -1.59
N GLY A 16 -0.59 -10.62 -1.20
CA GLY A 16 -1.64 -10.09 -2.07
C GLY A 16 -1.40 -8.65 -2.54
N HIS A 17 -0.90 -7.76 -1.65
CA HIS A 17 -0.56 -6.39 -2.03
C HIS A 17 0.64 -6.33 -2.98
N LEU A 18 1.67 -7.16 -2.71
CA LEU A 18 2.89 -7.20 -3.52
C LEU A 18 2.62 -7.77 -4.93
N LEU A 19 1.84 -8.84 -5.01
CA LEU A 19 1.45 -9.45 -6.28
C LEU A 19 0.61 -8.49 -7.13
N LEU A 20 -0.31 -7.75 -6.49
CA LEU A 20 -1.08 -6.71 -7.16
C LEU A 20 -0.18 -5.58 -7.67
N ALA A 21 0.74 -5.07 -6.83
CA ALA A 21 1.66 -4.02 -7.21
C ALA A 21 2.54 -4.42 -8.40
N GLU A 22 3.17 -5.61 -8.34
CA GLU A 22 4.04 -6.09 -9.42
C GLU A 22 3.26 -6.45 -10.70
N GLY A 23 2.07 -7.03 -10.56
CA GLY A 23 1.18 -7.30 -11.67
C GLY A 23 0.80 -6.02 -12.43
N VAL A 24 0.39 -4.98 -11.71
CA VAL A 24 0.07 -3.67 -12.31
C VAL A 24 1.31 -3.00 -12.90
N ARG A 25 2.45 -3.05 -12.19
CA ARG A 25 3.72 -2.49 -12.68
C ARG A 25 4.11 -3.11 -14.02
N THR A 26 4.02 -4.43 -14.13
CA THR A 26 4.40 -5.17 -15.34
C THR A 26 3.40 -4.94 -16.46
N ASN A 27 2.10 -5.14 -16.21
CA ASN A 27 1.07 -5.10 -17.25
C ASN A 27 0.87 -3.70 -17.85
N LEU A 28 1.15 -2.64 -17.10
CA LEU A 28 1.05 -1.26 -17.58
C LEU A 28 2.43 -0.64 -17.94
N SER A 29 3.49 -1.45 -17.88
CA SER A 29 4.87 -1.05 -18.10
C SER A 29 5.26 0.21 -17.31
N LEU A 30 4.98 0.20 -16.00
CA LEU A 30 5.34 1.28 -15.08
C LEU A 30 6.79 1.12 -14.64
N ASP A 31 7.47 2.23 -14.41
CA ASP A 31 8.86 2.23 -13.91
C ASP A 31 8.91 1.80 -12.44
N LYS A 32 7.90 2.18 -11.66
CA LYS A 32 7.78 1.80 -10.23
C LYS A 32 6.35 1.96 -9.71
N ILE A 33 6.09 1.29 -8.59
CA ILE A 33 4.94 1.54 -7.73
C ILE A 33 5.43 2.20 -6.44
N ILE A 34 4.74 3.25 -6.01
CA ILE A 34 4.94 3.88 -4.71
C ILE A 34 3.80 3.43 -3.81
N PHE A 35 4.14 2.77 -2.70
CA PHE A 35 3.18 2.46 -1.65
C PHE A 35 2.95 3.71 -0.79
N VAL A 36 1.68 4.01 -0.49
CA VAL A 36 1.31 5.16 0.35
C VAL A 36 0.42 4.66 1.50
N PRO A 37 1.02 4.29 2.64
CA PRO A 37 0.27 3.89 3.82
C PRO A 37 -0.55 5.06 4.37
N ALA A 38 -1.86 4.86 4.52
CA ALA A 38 -2.74 5.88 5.09
C ALA A 38 -2.37 6.15 6.56
N ASN A 39 -2.16 7.42 6.92
CA ASN A 39 -1.96 7.81 8.33
C ASN A 39 -3.24 7.53 9.14
N PHE A 40 -4.36 8.11 8.70
CA PHE A 40 -5.70 7.87 9.23
C PHE A 40 -6.61 7.36 8.10
N PRO A 41 -6.98 6.07 8.06
CA PRO A 41 -7.87 5.55 7.03
C PRO A 41 -9.28 6.15 7.16
N PRO A 42 -9.78 6.92 6.17
CA PRO A 42 -10.98 7.76 6.33
C PRO A 42 -12.27 6.97 6.58
N HIS A 43 -12.29 5.70 6.14
CA HIS A 43 -13.45 4.82 6.24
C HIS A 43 -13.33 3.75 7.34
N LYS A 44 -12.21 3.71 8.08
CA LYS A 44 -12.01 2.76 9.18
C LYS A 44 -11.84 3.54 10.47
N LYS A 45 -12.97 3.96 11.03
CA LYS A 45 -13.02 4.77 12.26
C LYS A 45 -12.90 3.92 13.54
N ASN A 46 -13.29 2.65 13.48
CA ASN A 46 -13.30 1.72 14.62
C ASN A 46 -12.68 0.38 14.19
N GLY A 47 -11.50 0.03 14.69
CA GLY A 47 -10.88 -1.27 14.49
C GLY A 47 -9.42 -1.32 14.95
N ASP A 48 -8.89 -2.54 15.13
CA ASP A 48 -7.50 -2.83 15.50
C ASP A 48 -6.53 -2.45 14.37
N ILE A 49 -6.37 -1.15 14.16
CA ILE A 49 -5.41 -0.58 13.22
C ILE A 49 -4.15 -0.28 14.00
N ALA A 50 -3.07 -0.97 13.66
CA ALA A 50 -1.76 -0.69 14.24
C ALA A 50 -1.36 0.77 13.97
N VAL A 51 -0.55 1.31 14.89
CA VAL A 51 -0.05 2.68 14.83
C VAL A 51 0.57 2.94 13.46
N ALA A 52 0.28 4.09 12.85
CA ALA A 52 0.68 4.39 11.47
C ALA A 52 2.18 4.18 11.21
N ILE A 53 3.02 4.52 12.18
CA ILE A 53 4.47 4.34 12.07
C ILE A 53 4.90 2.87 11.99
N LEU A 54 4.18 1.95 12.66
CA LEU A 54 4.47 0.52 12.59
C LEU A 54 4.09 -0.01 11.20
N ARG A 55 2.95 0.41 10.68
CA ARG A 55 2.50 0.04 9.32
C ARG A 55 3.46 0.55 8.25
N LEU A 56 3.95 1.78 8.40
CA LEU A 56 4.96 2.35 7.50
C LEU A 56 6.25 1.54 7.51
N LYS A 57 6.71 1.06 8.68
CA LYS A 57 7.94 0.25 8.78
C LYS A 57 7.83 -1.14 8.14
N MET A 58 6.61 -1.62 7.92
CA MET A 58 6.37 -2.94 7.33
C MET A 58 6.28 -2.92 5.80
N VAL A 59 6.17 -1.74 5.18
CA VAL A 59 6.00 -1.52 3.75
C VAL A 59 7.31 -1.03 3.13
#